data_AF-A0A3D0LZU4-F1
#
_entry.id   AF-A0A3D0LZU4-F1
#
_cell.length_a   1.000
_cell.length_b   1.000
_cell.length_c   1.000
_cell.angle_alpha   90.00
_cell.angle_beta   90.00
_cell.angle_gamma   90.00
#
_symmetry.space_group_name_H-M   'P 1'
#
loop_
_entity.id
_entity.type
_entity.pdbx_description
1 polymer ?
#
loop_
_entity_poly.entity_id
_entity_poly.type
_entity_poly.pdbx_seq_one_letter_code
_entity_poly.pdbx_strand_id
1 'polypeptide(L)'
;MEKALSDTQIAAMRLAPGPVRKSIRYEILNGDGNTLTGRVFTDTNITPFAPYVEFGTGVKVDNEGVDDAIRLKRAKHIPWYIHVSMVPASFARYGYPLVTGKDGQQYWEVDGMYSRPYLKPAAFQNREKNTQTITEAVENMIKEAANGTV
;
A
#
# COMPACT_ATOMS: atom_id res chain seq x y z
N MET A 1 6.08 -13.80 14.89
CA MET A 1 5.44 -12.58 14.36
C MET A 1 6.29 -11.87 13.32
N GLU A 2 7.53 -11.48 13.67
CA GLU A 2 8.43 -10.75 12.77
C GLU A 2 8.62 -11.43 11.41
N LYS A 3 8.84 -12.75 11.40
CA LYS A 3 8.92 -13.53 10.15
C LYS A 3 7.65 -13.42 9.28
N ALA A 4 6.46 -13.45 9.88
CA ALA A 4 5.20 -13.36 9.15
C ALA A 4 5.01 -11.96 8.54
N LEU A 5 5.37 -10.90 9.29
CA LEU A 5 5.38 -9.53 8.82
C LEU A 5 6.40 -9.32 7.69
N SER A 6 7.61 -9.85 7.85
CA SER A 6 8.67 -9.79 6.84
C SER A 6 8.28 -10.54 5.57
N ASP A 7 7.73 -11.75 5.66
CA ASP A 7 7.26 -12.52 4.52
C ASP A 7 6.16 -11.77 3.75
N THR A 8 5.26 -11.10 4.48
CA THR A 8 4.19 -10.25 3.91
C THR A 8 4.74 -8.99 3.26
N GLN A 9 5.72 -8.33 3.90
CA GLN A 9 6.43 -7.19 3.33
C GLN A 9 7.12 -7.56 2.02
N ILE A 10 7.84 -8.70 1.98
CA ILE A 10 8.54 -9.17 0.78
C ILE A 10 7.56 -9.45 -0.36
N ALA A 11 6.41 -10.07 -0.07
CA ALA A 11 5.37 -10.29 -1.08
C ALA A 11 4.83 -8.95 -1.61
N ALA A 12 4.53 -7.99 -0.74
CA ALA A 12 4.08 -6.66 -1.15
C ALA A 12 5.14 -5.94 -2.01
N MET A 13 6.42 -6.04 -1.64
CA MET A 13 7.53 -5.50 -2.42
C MET A 13 7.63 -6.10 -3.82
N ARG A 14 7.32 -7.39 -4.00
CA ARG A 14 7.32 -8.04 -5.32
C ARG A 14 6.19 -7.52 -6.22
N LEU A 15 5.02 -7.26 -5.64
CA LEU A 15 3.84 -6.75 -6.35
C LEU A 15 3.92 -5.25 -6.64
N ALA A 16 4.59 -4.50 -5.76
CA ALA A 16 4.64 -3.04 -5.86
C ALA A 16 5.48 -2.55 -7.05
N PRO A 17 5.03 -1.48 -7.74
CA PRO A 17 5.82 -0.84 -8.78
C PRO A 17 7.06 -0.16 -8.19
N GLY A 18 8.10 -0.02 -9.01
CA GLY A 18 9.47 0.32 -8.59
C GLY A 18 9.59 1.43 -7.53
N PRO A 19 9.03 2.64 -7.74
CA PRO A 19 9.15 3.74 -6.78
C PRO A 19 8.49 3.47 -5.41
N VAL A 20 7.50 2.58 -5.37
CA VAL A 20 6.74 2.24 -4.16
C VAL A 20 7.37 1.08 -3.40
N ARG A 21 8.07 0.17 -4.09
CA ARG A 21 8.75 -0.98 -3.47
C ARG A 21 9.61 -0.58 -2.27
N LYS A 22 10.36 0.52 -2.41
CA LYS A 22 11.29 0.99 -1.37
C LYS A 22 10.62 1.64 -0.15
N SER A 23 9.32 1.95 -0.20
CA SER A 23 8.58 2.57 0.90
C SER A 23 7.76 1.58 1.71
N ILE A 24 7.75 0.29 1.36
CA ILE A 24 7.01 -0.73 2.10
C ILE A 24 7.81 -1.14 3.34
N ARG A 25 7.17 -1.06 4.51
CA ARG A 25 7.76 -1.35 5.82
C ARG A 25 6.83 -2.27 6.60
N TYR A 26 7.35 -2.85 7.66
CA TYR A 26 6.53 -3.44 8.70
C TYR A 26 6.97 -2.90 10.06
N GLU A 27 6.07 -2.95 11.02
CA GLU A 27 6.38 -2.67 12.42
C GLU A 27 5.51 -3.49 13.37
N ILE A 28 6.01 -3.67 14.58
CA ILE A 28 5.28 -4.26 15.70
C ILE A 28 4.77 -3.09 16.54
N LEU A 29 3.46 -3.02 16.80
CA LEU A 29 2.79 -1.85 17.38
C LEU A 29 2.66 -1.89 18.92
N ASN A 30 3.19 -2.94 19.56
CA ASN A 30 2.99 -3.39 20.94
C ASN A 30 1.90 -4.45 21.10
N GLY A 31 2.09 -5.26 22.15
CA GLY A 31 1.08 -6.14 22.67
C GLY A 31 0.82 -5.87 24.14
N ASP A 32 -0.45 -5.86 24.51
CA ASP A 32 -0.96 -5.66 25.86
C ASP A 32 -0.80 -6.92 26.74
N GLY A 33 0.26 -7.71 26.49
CA GLY A 33 0.50 -9.01 27.13
C GLY A 33 -0.36 -10.15 26.58
N ASN A 34 -1.56 -9.86 26.05
CA ASN A 34 -2.48 -10.85 25.49
C ASN A 34 -2.53 -10.84 23.94
N THR A 35 -2.34 -9.68 23.32
CA THR A 35 -2.48 -9.53 21.86
C THR A 35 -1.22 -8.92 21.27
N LEU A 36 -0.48 -9.65 20.45
CA LEU A 36 0.64 -9.08 19.70
C LEU A 36 0.16 -8.52 18.36
N THR A 37 0.20 -7.20 18.19
CA THR A 37 -0.24 -6.53 16.95
C THR A 37 0.96 -6.04 16.14
N GLY A 38 0.90 -6.25 14.82
CA GLY A 38 1.86 -5.69 13.87
C GLY A 38 1.18 -5.34 12.55
N ARG A 39 1.82 -4.49 11.75
CA ARG A 39 1.30 -4.08 10.44
C ARG A 39 2.38 -4.03 9.39
N VAL A 40 1.99 -4.32 8.15
CA VAL A 40 2.74 -3.98 6.94
C VAL A 40 2.08 -2.76 6.32
N PHE A 41 2.86 -1.75 5.99
CA PHE A 41 2.34 -0.46 5.52
C PHE A 41 3.28 0.19 4.52
N THR A 42 2.77 1.19 3.82
CA THR A 42 3.58 2.05 2.96
C THR A 42 3.92 3.36 3.67
N ASP A 43 5.20 3.64 3.81
CA ASP A 43 5.71 4.89 4.36
C ASP A 43 5.56 6.04 3.35
N THR A 44 4.59 6.91 3.62
CA THR A 44 4.28 8.06 2.78
C THR A 44 5.31 9.18 2.89
N ASN A 45 6.23 9.16 3.85
CA ASN A 45 7.34 10.12 3.88
C ASN A 45 8.40 9.78 2.83
N ILE A 46 8.51 8.51 2.45
CA ILE A 46 9.44 8.05 1.41
C ILE A 46 8.83 8.19 0.01
N THR A 47 7.56 7.76 -0.13
CA THR A 47 6.84 7.82 -1.40
C THR A 47 5.43 8.38 -1.17
N PRO A 48 5.25 9.72 -1.18
CA PRO A 48 3.99 10.36 -0.83
C PRO A 48 2.80 9.93 -1.68
N PHE A 49 3.04 9.59 -2.94
CA PHE A 49 2.00 9.19 -3.88
C PHE A 49 1.62 7.70 -3.80
N ALA A 50 2.28 6.90 -2.98
CA ALA A 50 2.05 5.45 -2.94
C ALA A 50 0.62 5.01 -2.59
N PRO A 51 -0.16 5.72 -1.75
CA PRO A 51 -1.57 5.41 -1.56
C PRO A 51 -2.39 5.51 -2.86
N TYR A 52 -2.07 6.47 -3.73
CA TYR A 52 -2.75 6.62 -5.03
C TYR A 52 -2.44 5.47 -5.99
N VAL A 53 -1.31 4.78 -5.79
CA VAL A 53 -0.97 3.56 -6.53
C VAL A 53 -1.77 2.38 -6.01
N GLU A 54 -1.85 2.21 -4.68
CA GLU A 54 -2.60 1.09 -4.06
C GLU A 54 -4.08 1.16 -4.44
N PHE A 55 -4.70 2.33 -4.26
CA PHE A 55 -6.15 2.50 -4.33
C PHE A 55 -6.65 3.12 -5.63
N GLY A 56 -5.75 3.59 -6.51
CA GLY A 56 -6.14 4.37 -7.68
C GLY A 56 -6.58 5.80 -7.36
N THR A 57 -7.01 6.53 -8.38
CA THR A 57 -7.49 7.92 -8.27
C THR A 57 -8.70 8.18 -9.16
N GLY A 58 -9.41 9.26 -8.82
CA GLY A 58 -10.58 9.76 -9.50
C GLY A 58 -11.72 8.75 -9.64
N VAL A 59 -12.25 8.59 -10.86
CA VAL A 59 -13.34 7.64 -11.15
C VAL A 59 -12.89 6.18 -11.07
N LYS A 60 -11.58 5.93 -10.93
CA LYS A 60 -10.98 4.60 -10.90
C LYS A 60 -10.53 4.18 -9.49
N VAL A 61 -10.91 4.94 -8.46
CA VAL A 61 -10.64 4.59 -7.07
C VAL A 61 -11.32 3.27 -6.71
N ASP A 62 -10.55 2.36 -6.12
CA ASP A 62 -11.01 1.12 -5.49
C ASP A 62 -10.90 1.26 -3.97
N ASN A 63 -12.00 1.04 -3.26
CA ASN A 63 -12.04 1.08 -1.80
C ASN A 63 -11.56 -0.22 -1.16
N GLU A 64 -11.30 -1.25 -1.97
CA GLU A 64 -10.95 -2.59 -1.55
C GLU A 64 -11.92 -3.19 -0.52
N GLY A 65 -13.18 -2.73 -0.49
CA GLY A 65 -14.20 -3.14 0.48
C GLY A 65 -14.16 -2.40 1.83
N VAL A 66 -13.40 -1.31 1.95
CA VAL A 66 -13.33 -0.48 3.18
C VAL A 66 -13.83 0.94 2.88
N ASP A 67 -15.13 1.16 3.07
CA ASP A 67 -15.80 2.43 2.74
C ASP A 67 -15.25 3.64 3.52
N ASP A 68 -14.82 3.42 4.76
CA ASP A 68 -14.33 4.46 5.67
C ASP A 68 -12.85 4.81 5.51
N ALA A 69 -12.13 4.21 4.54
CA ALA A 69 -10.72 4.49 4.36
C ALA A 69 -10.51 5.97 3.96
N ILE A 70 -10.14 6.80 4.94
CA ILE A 70 -9.95 8.26 4.84
C ILE A 70 -9.09 8.69 3.64
N ARG A 71 -8.12 7.84 3.26
CA ARG A 71 -7.21 8.07 2.12
C ARG A 71 -7.93 8.08 0.76
N LEU A 72 -9.08 7.42 0.65
CA LEU A 72 -9.90 7.40 -0.57
C LEU A 72 -10.62 8.72 -0.83
N LYS A 73 -10.98 9.48 0.22
CA LYS A 73 -11.71 10.75 0.06
C LYS A 73 -10.91 11.76 -0.76
N ARG A 74 -9.59 11.86 -0.52
CA ARG A 74 -8.70 12.73 -1.29
C ARG A 74 -8.43 12.21 -2.70
N ALA A 75 -8.34 10.89 -2.88
CA ALA A 75 -8.08 10.27 -4.17
C ALA A 75 -9.25 10.43 -5.17
N LYS A 76 -10.48 10.59 -4.69
CA LYS A 76 -11.72 10.72 -5.50
C LYS A 76 -11.95 12.10 -6.12
N HIS A 77 -11.20 13.14 -5.74
CA HIS A 77 -11.38 14.47 -6.34
C HIS A 77 -11.03 14.42 -7.83
N ILE A 78 -11.95 14.86 -8.68
CA ILE A 78 -11.79 14.92 -10.14
C ILE A 78 -12.32 16.24 -10.69
N PRO A 79 -11.86 16.68 -11.88
CA PRO A 79 -10.71 16.12 -12.60
C PRO A 79 -9.38 16.50 -11.93
N TRP A 80 -8.33 15.71 -12.20
CA TRP A 80 -6.96 16.07 -11.84
C TRP A 80 -6.34 16.87 -12.97
N TYR A 81 -5.66 17.97 -12.63
CA TYR A 81 -4.92 18.78 -13.58
C TYR A 81 -3.42 18.56 -13.38
N ILE A 82 -2.78 17.95 -14.38
CA ILE A 82 -1.34 17.68 -14.36
C ILE A 82 -0.66 18.69 -15.28
N HIS A 83 0.19 19.55 -14.72
CA HIS A 83 0.94 20.51 -15.54
C HIS A 83 1.77 19.76 -16.58
N VAL A 84 1.79 20.24 -17.83
CA VAL A 84 2.44 19.53 -18.95
C VAL A 84 3.92 19.21 -18.70
N SER A 85 4.62 20.00 -17.88
CA SER A 85 6.02 19.78 -17.53
C SER A 85 6.26 18.64 -16.52
N MET A 86 5.21 18.15 -15.85
CA MET A 86 5.32 17.07 -14.86
C MET A 86 5.34 15.67 -15.48
N VAL A 87 5.09 15.58 -16.78
CA VAL A 87 5.02 14.32 -17.53
C VAL A 87 5.90 14.39 -18.78
N PRO A 88 6.45 13.26 -19.24
CA PRO A 88 7.21 13.23 -20.49
C PRO A 88 6.32 13.55 -21.68
N ALA A 89 6.89 14.07 -22.78
CA ALA A 89 6.15 14.37 -24.02
C ALA A 89 5.34 13.18 -24.55
N SER A 90 5.81 11.95 -24.31
CA SER A 90 5.10 10.71 -24.66
C SER A 90 3.73 10.56 -23.98
N PHE A 91 3.42 11.35 -22.96
CA PHE A 91 2.12 11.33 -22.26
C PHE A 91 0.96 11.73 -23.18
N ALA A 92 1.21 12.52 -24.23
CA ALA A 92 0.21 12.88 -25.23
C ALA A 92 -0.45 11.65 -25.91
N ARG A 93 0.22 10.49 -25.93
CA ARG A 93 -0.32 9.23 -26.47
C ARG A 93 -1.62 8.78 -25.79
N TYR A 94 -1.89 9.26 -24.58
CA TYR A 94 -3.09 8.90 -23.82
C TYR A 94 -4.31 9.72 -24.24
N GLY A 95 -4.15 10.78 -25.06
CA GLY A 95 -5.27 11.51 -25.65
C GLY A 95 -6.09 12.36 -24.66
N TYR A 96 -5.55 12.65 -23.48
CA TYR A 96 -6.22 13.51 -22.50
C TYR A 96 -6.39 14.93 -23.03
N PRO A 97 -7.47 15.65 -22.67
CA PRO A 97 -7.63 17.05 -23.03
C PRO A 97 -6.50 17.92 -22.45
N LEU A 98 -6.05 18.90 -23.24
CA LEU A 98 -5.23 20.02 -22.77
C LEU A 98 -6.13 21.20 -22.47
N VAL A 99 -6.05 21.72 -21.25
CA VAL A 99 -6.74 22.93 -20.84
C VAL A 99 -5.72 24.01 -20.50
N THR A 100 -6.09 25.28 -20.72
CA THR A 100 -5.29 26.43 -20.32
C THR A 100 -5.79 26.93 -18.97
N GLY A 101 -4.92 26.94 -17.97
CA GLY A 101 -5.21 27.46 -16.65
C GLY A 101 -5.36 28.98 -16.65
N LYS A 102 -5.88 29.54 -15.55
CA LYS A 102 -6.00 31.00 -15.37
C LYS A 102 -4.64 31.71 -15.34
N ASP A 103 -3.58 30.97 -15.07
CA ASP A 103 -2.17 31.37 -15.11
C ASP A 103 -1.56 31.34 -16.52
N GLY A 104 -2.35 30.98 -17.54
CA GLY A 104 -1.90 30.83 -18.93
C GLY A 104 -1.09 29.56 -19.19
N GLN A 105 -0.90 28.70 -18.19
CA GLN A 105 -0.15 27.45 -18.34
C GLN A 105 -1.06 26.32 -18.83
N GLN A 106 -0.45 25.27 -19.40
CA GLN A 106 -1.19 24.13 -19.91
C GLN A 106 -1.20 22.96 -18.93
N TYR A 107 -2.36 22.31 -18.84
CA TYR A 107 -2.59 21.17 -17.97
C TYR A 107 -3.29 20.06 -18.74
N TRP A 108 -2.89 18.82 -18.48
CA TRP A 108 -3.67 17.64 -18.86
C TRP A 108 -4.82 17.48 -17.88
N GLU A 109 -6.05 17.42 -18.37
CA GLU A 109 -7.23 17.06 -17.59
C GLU A 109 -7.39 15.54 -17.59
N VAL A 110 -7.30 14.91 -16.41
CA VAL A 110 -7.35 13.45 -16.27
C VAL A 110 -8.38 13.00 -15.23
N ASP A 111 -9.09 11.92 -15.55
CA ASP A 111 -10.13 11.34 -14.69
C ASP A 111 -9.59 10.39 -13.60
N GLY A 112 -8.27 10.22 -13.56
CA GLY A 112 -7.56 9.41 -12.58
C GLY A 112 -6.87 8.16 -13.15
N MET A 113 -6.35 7.33 -12.25
CA MET A 113 -5.53 6.16 -12.54
C MET A 113 -6.14 4.92 -11.88
N TYR A 114 -6.17 3.79 -12.59
CA TYR A 114 -6.55 2.50 -12.02
C TYR A 114 -5.64 2.09 -10.86
N SER A 115 -6.23 1.47 -9.84
CA SER A 115 -5.51 0.87 -8.73
C SER A 115 -4.52 -0.21 -9.20
N ARG A 116 -3.41 -0.31 -8.48
CA ARG A 116 -2.39 -1.36 -8.63
C ARG A 116 -2.05 -1.88 -7.23
N PRO A 117 -2.96 -2.63 -6.61
CA PRO A 117 -2.84 -3.02 -5.22
C PRO A 117 -1.67 -3.98 -5.01
N TYR A 118 -0.96 -3.81 -3.90
CA TYR A 118 0.20 -4.61 -3.52
C TYR A 118 0.18 -5.02 -2.05
N LEU A 119 -0.50 -4.29 -1.14
CA LEU A 119 -0.63 -4.68 0.26
C LEU A 119 -1.72 -5.74 0.44
N LYS A 120 -2.93 -5.47 -0.04
CA LYS A 120 -4.06 -6.41 0.08
C LYS A 120 -3.77 -7.79 -0.56
N PRO A 121 -3.29 -7.89 -1.81
CA PRO A 121 -2.95 -9.18 -2.40
C PRO A 121 -1.81 -9.89 -1.66
N ALA A 122 -0.80 -9.17 -1.15
CA ALA A 122 0.29 -9.77 -0.37
C ALA A 122 -0.20 -10.34 0.96
N ALA A 123 -1.09 -9.63 1.65
CA ALA A 123 -1.71 -10.10 2.88
C ALA A 123 -2.55 -11.37 2.62
N PHE A 124 -3.34 -11.38 1.54
CA PHE A 124 -4.15 -12.54 1.17
C PHE A 124 -3.29 -13.76 0.81
N GLN A 125 -2.24 -13.57 0.00
CA GLN A 125 -1.33 -14.65 -0.42
C GLN A 125 -0.61 -15.32 0.76
N ASN A 126 -0.21 -14.55 1.78
CA ASN A 126 0.54 -15.08 2.90
C ASN A 126 -0.32 -15.51 4.10
N ARG A 127 -1.64 -15.33 4.07
CA ARG A 127 -2.51 -15.51 5.24
C ARG A 127 -2.33 -16.87 5.94
N GLU A 128 -2.34 -17.97 5.18
CA GLU A 128 -2.27 -19.33 5.71
C GLU A 128 -0.87 -19.66 6.23
N LYS A 129 0.14 -19.29 5.45
CA LYS A 129 1.56 -19.43 5.84
C LYS A 129 1.88 -18.61 7.10
N ASN A 130 1.31 -17.42 7.22
CA ASN A 130 1.48 -16.57 8.39
C ASN A 130 0.86 -17.25 9.61
N THR A 131 -0.37 -17.75 9.52
CA THR A 131 -1.00 -18.50 10.62
C THR A 131 -0.15 -19.68 11.08
N GLN A 132 0.33 -20.51 10.14
CA GLN A 132 1.22 -21.63 10.46
C GLN A 132 2.51 -21.18 11.14
N THR A 133 3.17 -20.15 10.60
CA THR A 133 4.41 -19.58 11.17
C THR A 133 4.19 -19.08 12.61
N ILE A 134 3.02 -18.52 12.91
CA ILE A 134 2.69 -18.08 14.28
C ILE A 134 2.41 -19.28 15.19
N THR A 135 1.63 -20.26 14.74
CA THR A 135 1.34 -21.48 15.50
C THR A 135 2.62 -22.21 15.88
N GLU A 136 3.52 -22.45 14.94
CA GLU A 136 4.81 -23.10 15.19
C GLU A 136 5.66 -22.32 16.21
N ALA A 137 5.69 -20.99 16.10
CA ALA A 137 6.43 -20.15 17.03
C ALA A 137 5.85 -20.25 18.45
N VAL A 138 4.52 -20.23 18.60
CA VAL A 138 3.84 -20.37 19.89
C VAL A 138 4.08 -21.75 20.50
N GLU A 139 3.96 -22.82 19.70
CA GLU A 139 4.23 -24.19 20.16
C GLU A 139 5.67 -24.36 20.67
N ASN A 140 6.65 -23.78 19.99
CA ASN A 140 8.04 -23.82 20.43
C ASN A 140 8.26 -23.06 21.74
N MET A 141 7.66 -21.87 21.88
CA MET A 141 7.71 -21.12 23.15
C MET A 141 7.10 -21.89 24.31
N ILE A 142 5.99 -22.61 24.10
CA ILE A 142 5.36 -23.44 25.14
C ILE A 142 6.28 -24.60 25.53
N LYS A 143 6.92 -25.27 24.56
CA LYS A 143 7.87 -26.37 24.82
C LYS A 143 9.08 -25.89 25.62
N GLU A 144 9.65 -24.74 25.25
CA GLU A 144 10.78 -24.14 25.97
C GLU A 144 10.41 -23.78 27.41
N ALA A 145 9.25 -23.16 27.63
CA ALA A 145 8.77 -22.82 28.97
C ALA A 145 8.52 -24.08 29.82
N ALA A 146 7.98 -25.15 29.24
CA ALA A 146 7.75 -26.41 29.95
C ALA A 146 9.06 -27.12 30.33
N ASN A 147 10.08 -27.06 29.47
CA ASN A 147 11.38 -27.70 29.70
C ASN A 147 12.32 -26.88 30.61
N GLY A 148 12.06 -25.58 30.80
CA GLY A 148 12.85 -24.69 31.66
C GLY A 148 12.49 -24.74 33.15
N THR A 149 11.49 -25.52 33.55
CA THR A 149 11.11 -25.77 34.94
C THR A 149 11.90 -26.95 35.51
N VAL A 150 13.11 -26.70 36.01
CA VAL A 150 13.86 -27.58 36.93
C VAL A 150 14.21 -26.77 38.18
#